data_AF-A2FC09-F1
#
_entry.id   AF-A2FC09-F1
#
_cell.length_a   1.000
_cell.length_b   1.000
_cell.length_c   1.000
_cell.angle_alpha   90.00
_cell.angle_beta   90.00
_cell.angle_gamma   90.00
#
_symmetry.space_group_name_H-M   'P 1'
#
loop_
_entity.id
_entity.type
_entity.pdbx_description
1 polymer ?
#
loop_
_entity_poly.entity_id
_entity_poly.type
_entity_poly.pdbx_seq_one_letter_code
_entity_poly.pdbx_strand_id
1 'polypeptide(L)'
;MSLFKAINYNYRAINLYIRIINQILSKFSITPSSLKKEDILYTSAILLEFSINDDNVYQLNYLTNFPKENEIDYIIMNDQIEKFREFVTERSLDDILIRTSGIIGLELIEACCYYGSVNIFNFLISNLNQEITNECLEYSFAGGNTDIINECLKYNKIDSGCFRYIVGSHNNKFLEFIFERDLFEEEFLDINVIIESQNLKAVFLLYKKDKRLIMPWRAAFPQTFDIIKNELLPSNRTSPFFK
;
A
#
# COMPACT_ATOMS: atom_id res chain seq x y z
N MET A 1 9.51 -7.00 -3.12
CA MET A 1 8.75 -6.28 -2.09
C MET A 1 9.47 -6.57 -0.79
N SER A 2 9.94 -5.56 -0.04
CA SER A 2 10.24 -5.83 1.37
C SER A 2 8.89 -6.10 2.05
N LEU A 3 8.60 -7.33 2.47
CA LEU A 3 7.30 -7.68 3.09
C LEU A 3 6.99 -6.76 4.28
N PHE A 4 8.03 -6.22 4.91
CA PHE A 4 7.93 -5.18 5.94
C PHE A 4 7.19 -3.93 5.42
N LYS A 5 7.52 -3.44 4.21
CA LYS A 5 6.87 -2.27 3.60
C LYS A 5 5.42 -2.52 3.21
N ALA A 6 5.09 -3.75 2.79
CA ALA A 6 3.73 -4.12 2.38
C ALA A 6 2.71 -3.98 3.51
N ILE A 7 3.15 -4.19 4.75
CA ILE A 7 2.31 -4.15 5.96
C ILE A 7 1.62 -2.79 6.10
N ASN A 8 2.31 -1.68 5.81
CA ASN A 8 1.73 -0.32 5.92
C ASN A 8 0.55 -0.09 4.98
N TYR A 9 0.56 -0.73 3.81
CA TYR A 9 -0.47 -0.54 2.80
C TYR A 9 -1.62 -1.55 2.92
N ASN A 10 -1.50 -2.54 3.82
CA ASN A 10 -2.52 -3.57 4.01
C ASN A 10 -2.46 -4.15 5.44
N TYR A 11 -2.77 -3.32 6.43
CA TYR A 11 -2.77 -3.71 7.85
C TYR A 11 -3.71 -4.90 8.14
N ARG A 12 -4.83 -5.02 7.41
CA ARG A 12 -5.77 -6.15 7.53
C ARG A 12 -5.05 -7.50 7.40
N ALA A 13 -3.98 -7.56 6.60
CA ALA A 13 -3.20 -8.78 6.37
C ALA A 13 -1.93 -8.90 7.24
N ILE A 14 -1.73 -8.06 8.26
CA ILE A 14 -0.50 -8.04 9.07
C ILE A 14 -0.10 -9.41 9.62
N ASN A 15 -1.06 -10.17 10.17
CA ASN A 15 -0.81 -11.51 10.71
C ASN A 15 -0.35 -12.49 9.62
N LEU A 16 -0.87 -12.35 8.40
CA LEU A 16 -0.44 -13.15 7.26
C LEU A 16 0.99 -12.77 6.84
N TYR A 17 1.32 -11.48 6.77
CA TYR A 17 2.66 -11.01 6.46
C TYR A 17 3.69 -11.50 7.48
N ILE A 18 3.40 -11.37 8.78
CA ILE A 18 4.25 -11.87 9.87
C ILE A 18 4.48 -13.37 9.71
N ARG A 19 3.41 -14.15 9.46
CA ARG A 19 3.52 -15.60 9.26
C ARG A 19 4.43 -15.96 8.09
N ILE A 20 4.30 -15.26 6.96
CA ILE A 20 5.14 -15.48 5.77
C ILE A 20 6.59 -15.12 6.08
N ILE A 21 6.83 -13.98 6.73
CA ILE A 21 8.19 -13.56 7.13
C ILE A 21 8.82 -14.60 8.04
N ASN A 22 8.10 -15.10 9.05
CA ASN A 22 8.62 -16.11 9.97
C ASN A 22 8.96 -17.44 9.27
N GLN A 23 8.15 -17.85 8.29
CA GLN A 23 8.48 -19.00 7.44
C GLN A 23 9.77 -18.79 6.63
N ILE A 24 10.00 -17.58 6.12
CA ILE A 24 11.23 -17.22 5.39
C ILE A 24 12.43 -17.22 6.34
N LEU A 25 12.31 -16.56 7.51
CA LEU A 25 13.38 -16.51 8.51
C LEU A 25 13.80 -17.92 8.94
N SER A 26 12.83 -18.79 9.21
CA SER A 26 13.07 -20.19 9.56
C SER A 26 13.71 -20.98 8.42
N LYS A 27 13.13 -20.93 7.22
CA LYS A 27 13.58 -21.74 6.07
C LYS A 27 15.01 -21.42 5.61
N PHE A 28 15.40 -20.14 5.70
CA PHE A 28 16.69 -19.67 5.21
C PHE A 28 17.67 -19.31 6.34
N SER A 29 17.30 -19.56 7.59
CA SER A 29 18.12 -19.25 8.77
C SER A 29 18.64 -17.79 8.77
N ILE A 30 17.77 -16.85 8.37
CA ILE A 30 18.11 -15.44 8.25
C ILE A 30 18.20 -14.82 9.64
N THR A 31 19.28 -14.09 9.90
CA THR A 31 19.49 -13.33 11.14
C THR A 31 19.21 -11.84 10.89
N PRO A 32 18.76 -11.07 11.90
CA PRO A 32 18.59 -9.62 11.77
C PRO A 32 19.86 -8.91 11.30
N SER A 33 21.04 -9.40 11.70
CA SER A 33 22.33 -8.85 11.25
C SER A 33 22.58 -8.96 9.74
N SER A 34 21.88 -9.86 9.05
CA SER A 34 21.94 -10.01 7.60
C SER A 34 20.93 -9.14 6.84
N LEU A 35 19.97 -8.54 7.56
CA LEU A 35 18.98 -7.62 6.98
C LEU A 35 19.60 -6.23 6.82
N LYS A 36 19.05 -5.44 5.90
CA LYS A 36 19.43 -4.03 5.78
C LYS A 36 19.03 -3.29 7.05
N LYS A 37 19.88 -2.37 7.52
CA LYS A 37 19.58 -1.53 8.70
C LYS A 37 18.24 -0.80 8.56
N GLU A 38 17.90 -0.38 7.35
CA GLU A 38 16.62 0.27 7.02
C GLU A 38 15.42 -0.64 7.29
N ASP A 39 15.50 -1.93 6.93
CA ASP A 39 14.42 -2.89 7.19
C ASP A 39 14.25 -3.12 8.70
N ILE A 40 15.36 -3.19 9.45
CA ILE A 40 15.31 -3.34 10.92
C ILE A 40 14.70 -2.10 11.58
N LEU A 41 15.16 -0.89 11.22
CA LEU A 41 14.58 0.35 11.75
C LEU A 41 13.10 0.50 11.38
N TYR A 42 12.72 0.00 10.21
CA TYR A 42 11.33 0.04 9.78
C TYR A 42 10.43 -0.89 10.62
N THR A 43 10.91 -2.08 11.03
CA THR A 43 10.12 -2.97 11.88
C THR A 43 9.67 -2.31 13.18
N SER A 44 10.57 -1.59 13.87
CA SER A 44 10.20 -0.91 15.12
C SER A 44 9.20 0.24 14.89
N ALA A 45 9.32 0.97 13.78
CA ALA A 45 8.38 2.02 13.42
C ALA A 45 6.94 1.53 13.21
N ILE A 46 6.77 0.23 12.91
CA ILE A 46 5.47 -0.40 12.64
C ILE A 46 5.07 -1.40 13.73
N LEU A 47 5.67 -1.28 14.92
CA LEU A 47 5.39 -2.09 16.11
C LEU A 47 5.67 -3.58 15.89
N LEU A 48 6.70 -3.90 15.11
CA LEU A 48 7.23 -5.25 14.94
C LEU A 48 8.59 -5.38 15.63
N GLU A 49 8.82 -6.52 16.25
CA GLU A 49 10.09 -6.83 16.92
C GLU A 49 10.56 -8.25 16.60
N PHE A 50 11.87 -8.41 16.45
CA PHE A 50 12.51 -9.72 16.34
C PHE A 50 12.69 -10.35 17.73
N SER A 51 12.25 -11.58 17.89
CA SER A 51 12.61 -12.44 19.01
C SER A 51 13.21 -13.76 18.52
N ILE A 52 13.71 -14.57 19.45
CA ILE A 52 14.25 -15.90 19.18
C ILE A 52 13.32 -16.92 19.84
N ASN A 53 12.97 -18.00 19.14
CA ASN A 53 12.19 -19.10 19.70
C ASN A 53 13.09 -20.17 20.36
N ASP A 54 12.48 -21.20 20.95
CA ASP A 54 13.19 -22.27 21.66
C ASP A 54 14.20 -23.04 20.77
N ASP A 55 13.98 -23.06 19.46
CA ASP A 55 14.85 -23.69 18.46
C ASP A 55 16.00 -22.78 17.99
N ASN A 56 16.23 -21.65 18.64
CA ASN A 56 17.20 -20.61 18.25
C ASN A 56 16.93 -19.99 16.86
N VAL A 57 15.67 -19.96 16.43
CA VAL A 57 15.25 -19.35 15.15
C VAL A 57 14.67 -17.96 15.41
N TYR A 58 15.07 -16.99 14.60
CA TYR A 58 14.50 -15.65 14.64
C TYR A 58 13.06 -15.64 14.13
N GLN A 59 12.20 -14.93 14.85
CA GLN A 59 10.81 -14.68 14.50
C GLN A 59 10.48 -13.21 14.68
N LEU A 60 9.56 -12.73 13.87
CA LEU A 60 8.96 -11.41 13.96
C LEU A 60 7.64 -11.52 14.73
N ASN A 61 7.43 -10.60 15.66
CA ASN A 61 6.20 -10.50 16.44
C ASN A 61 5.61 -9.11 16.32
N TYR A 62 4.29 -9.03 16.44
CA TYR A 62 3.58 -7.76 16.59
C TYR A 62 3.50 -7.40 18.07
N LEU A 63 3.98 -6.20 18.41
CA LEU A 63 4.09 -5.72 19.79
C LEU A 63 2.74 -5.32 20.40
N THR A 64 1.69 -5.23 19.58
CA THR A 64 0.35 -4.87 20.04
C THR A 64 -0.65 -5.94 19.65
N ASN A 65 -1.84 -5.88 20.23
CA ASN A 65 -2.91 -6.81 19.87
C ASN A 65 -3.55 -6.38 18.56
N PHE A 66 -3.76 -7.35 17.67
CA PHE A 66 -4.64 -7.14 16.53
C PHE A 66 -6.08 -6.93 17.02
N PRO A 67 -6.87 -6.04 16.39
CA PRO A 67 -8.23 -5.75 16.82
C PRO A 67 -9.12 -6.99 16.94
N LYS A 68 -9.96 -7.03 17.97
CA LYS A 68 -10.93 -8.09 18.26
C LYS A 68 -12.34 -7.71 17.79
N GLU A 69 -13.22 -8.70 17.63
CA GLU A 69 -14.51 -8.59 16.93
C GLU A 69 -15.48 -7.47 17.38
N ASN A 70 -15.31 -6.94 18.60
CA ASN A 70 -16.17 -5.89 19.16
C ASN A 70 -15.42 -4.57 19.42
N GLU A 71 -14.16 -4.49 19.01
CA GLU A 71 -13.37 -3.26 19.05
C GLU A 71 -13.65 -2.44 17.80
N ILE A 72 -13.65 -1.12 17.93
CA ILE A 72 -14.03 -0.20 16.85
C ILE A 72 -13.16 -0.36 15.61
N ASP A 73 -11.86 -0.59 15.79
CA ASP A 73 -10.91 -0.88 14.71
C ASP A 73 -11.33 -2.12 13.91
N TYR A 74 -11.81 -3.17 14.58
CA TYR A 74 -12.30 -4.38 13.91
C TYR A 74 -13.63 -4.15 13.19
N ILE A 75 -14.56 -3.43 13.84
CA ILE A 75 -15.87 -3.10 13.28
C ILE A 75 -15.68 -2.33 11.97
N ILE A 76 -14.82 -1.31 11.97
CA ILE A 76 -14.51 -0.52 10.77
C ILE A 76 -13.78 -1.38 9.76
N MET A 77 -12.71 -2.09 10.14
CA MET A 77 -11.91 -2.90 9.23
C MET A 77 -12.73 -3.97 8.48
N ASN A 78 -13.84 -4.45 9.07
CA ASN A 78 -14.72 -5.45 8.47
C ASN A 78 -16.07 -4.89 8.00
N ASP A 79 -16.22 -3.56 7.95
CA ASP A 79 -17.42 -2.85 7.50
C ASP A 79 -18.72 -3.33 8.20
N GLN A 80 -18.63 -3.59 9.51
CA GLN A 80 -19.75 -4.09 10.32
C GLN A 80 -20.71 -2.94 10.71
N ILE A 81 -21.44 -2.41 9.72
CA ILE A 81 -22.28 -1.22 9.86
C ILE A 81 -23.29 -1.29 11.01
N GLU A 82 -23.92 -2.45 11.26
CA GLU A 82 -24.89 -2.58 12.34
C GLU A 82 -24.25 -2.40 13.72
N LYS A 83 -23.10 -3.04 13.97
CA LYS A 83 -22.31 -2.83 15.20
C LYS A 83 -21.79 -1.39 15.30
N PHE A 84 -21.46 -0.77 14.18
CA PHE A 84 -21.04 0.63 14.15
C PHE A 84 -22.17 1.57 14.60
N ARG A 85 -23.41 1.37 14.11
CA ARG A 85 -24.58 2.17 14.54
C ARG A 85 -24.86 2.04 16.04
N GLU A 86 -24.74 0.83 16.58
CA GLU A 86 -24.85 0.60 18.03
C GLU A 86 -23.76 1.37 18.78
N PHE A 87 -22.51 1.26 18.32
CA PHE A 87 -21.36 1.92 18.93
C PHE A 87 -21.51 3.45 19.01
N VAL A 88 -21.92 4.11 17.92
CA VAL A 88 -22.07 5.58 17.88
C VAL A 88 -23.29 6.08 18.65
N THR A 89 -24.23 5.21 19.01
CA THR A 89 -25.38 5.57 19.87
C THR A 89 -24.94 5.67 21.34
N GLU A 90 -23.95 4.88 21.74
CA GLU A 90 -23.48 4.79 23.13
C GLU A 90 -22.28 5.70 23.43
N ARG A 91 -21.58 6.19 22.40
CA ARG A 91 -20.27 6.86 22.55
C ARG A 91 -20.12 8.05 21.61
N SER A 92 -19.43 9.09 22.08
CA SER A 92 -18.97 10.18 21.21
C SER A 92 -17.82 9.72 20.31
N LEU A 93 -17.70 10.37 19.14
CA LEU A 93 -16.67 10.10 18.14
C LEU A 93 -15.48 11.05 18.23
N ASP A 94 -15.61 12.16 18.98
CA ASP A 94 -14.67 13.30 18.93
C ASP A 94 -13.21 12.96 19.28
N ASP A 95 -12.99 11.83 19.97
CA ASP A 95 -11.66 11.39 20.42
C ASP A 95 -11.25 10.02 19.85
N ILE A 96 -11.96 9.50 18.85
CA ILE A 96 -11.68 8.16 18.30
C ILE A 96 -10.72 8.25 17.13
N LEU A 97 -9.53 7.74 17.37
CA LEU A 97 -8.48 7.63 16.38
C LEU A 97 -8.10 6.15 16.16
N ILE A 98 -8.22 5.70 14.92
CA ILE A 98 -7.92 4.34 14.51
C ILE A 98 -6.41 4.21 14.28
N ARG A 99 -5.83 3.12 14.78
CA ARG A 99 -4.39 2.86 14.65
C ARG A 99 -4.16 1.69 13.71
N THR A 100 -3.24 1.89 12.78
CA THR A 100 -2.75 0.81 11.91
C THR A 100 -1.24 0.65 12.07
N SER A 101 -0.66 -0.37 11.44
CA SER A 101 0.79 -0.47 11.34
C SER A 101 1.33 0.65 10.46
N GLY A 102 2.01 1.62 11.06
CA GLY A 102 2.70 2.70 10.35
C GLY A 102 1.87 3.95 10.06
N ILE A 103 0.56 3.96 10.38
CA ILE A 103 -0.25 5.18 10.39
C ILE A 103 -0.84 5.33 11.80
N ILE A 104 -0.44 6.39 12.48
CA ILE A 104 -0.92 6.73 13.81
C ILE A 104 -2.00 7.79 13.65
N GLY A 105 -3.21 7.44 14.08
CA GLY A 105 -4.27 8.41 14.27
C GLY A 105 -5.10 8.73 13.04
N LEU A 106 -5.63 7.68 12.39
CA LEU A 106 -6.63 7.87 11.34
C LEU A 106 -7.95 8.33 11.96
N GLU A 107 -8.56 9.35 11.38
CA GLU A 107 -9.96 9.67 11.65
C GLU A 107 -10.86 8.51 11.16
N LEU A 108 -12.09 8.44 11.66
CA LEU A 108 -13.01 7.35 11.32
C LEU A 108 -13.29 7.25 9.82
N ILE A 109 -13.47 8.40 9.15
CA ILE A 109 -13.73 8.44 7.71
C ILE A 109 -12.50 8.02 6.89
N GLU A 110 -11.31 8.42 7.31
CA GLU A 110 -10.04 8.02 6.70
C GLU A 110 -9.78 6.52 6.88
N ALA A 111 -10.07 5.98 8.07
CA ALA A 111 -9.99 4.55 8.33
C ALA A 111 -10.95 3.76 7.43
N CYS A 112 -12.17 4.26 7.21
CA CYS A 112 -13.09 3.64 6.25
C CYS A 112 -12.52 3.65 4.83
N CYS A 113 -11.86 4.73 4.41
CA CYS A 113 -11.19 4.80 3.12
C CYS A 113 -10.04 3.79 3.02
N TYR A 114 -9.18 3.73 4.03
CA TYR A 114 -8.04 2.81 4.11
C TYR A 114 -8.47 1.34 4.05
N TYR A 115 -9.55 0.97 4.75
CA TYR A 115 -10.05 -0.41 4.76
C TYR A 115 -11.03 -0.74 3.63
N GLY A 116 -11.53 0.27 2.91
CA GLY A 116 -12.56 0.08 1.88
C GLY A 116 -13.97 -0.17 2.45
N SER A 117 -14.25 0.33 3.65
CA SER A 117 -15.47 0.10 4.44
C SER A 117 -16.59 1.05 4.01
N VAL A 118 -17.19 0.74 2.85
CA VAL A 118 -18.11 1.63 2.14
C VAL A 118 -19.41 1.88 2.89
N ASN A 119 -19.93 0.89 3.62
CA ASN A 119 -21.20 1.07 4.34
C ASN A 119 -21.05 2.05 5.50
N ILE A 120 -19.96 1.93 6.27
CA ILE A 120 -19.64 2.86 7.35
C ILE A 120 -19.26 4.23 6.79
N PHE A 121 -18.44 4.30 5.73
CA PHE A 121 -18.12 5.55 5.05
C PHE A 121 -19.38 6.33 4.64
N ASN A 122 -20.32 5.66 3.96
CA ASN A 122 -21.58 6.27 3.53
C ASN A 122 -22.43 6.74 4.72
N PHE A 123 -22.41 6.01 5.83
CA PHE A 123 -23.10 6.41 7.05
C PHE A 123 -22.50 7.69 7.65
N LEU A 124 -21.17 7.76 7.75
CA LEU A 124 -20.43 8.92 8.28
C LEU A 124 -20.75 10.20 7.50
N ILE A 125 -20.67 10.16 6.17
CA ILE A 125 -20.93 11.34 5.34
C ILE A 125 -22.41 11.75 5.36
N SER A 126 -23.34 10.79 5.38
CA SER A 126 -24.77 11.07 5.24
C SER A 126 -25.45 11.48 6.55
N ASN A 127 -24.94 11.00 7.69
CA ASN A 127 -25.61 11.18 8.99
C ASN A 127 -24.79 12.04 9.95
N LEU A 128 -23.46 12.03 9.83
CA LEU A 128 -22.57 12.70 10.77
C LEU A 128 -21.81 13.88 10.13
N ASN A 129 -22.07 14.17 8.85
CA ASN A 129 -21.46 15.27 8.09
C ASN A 129 -19.93 15.30 8.19
N GLN A 130 -19.31 14.13 8.23
CA GLN A 130 -17.84 14.01 8.20
C GLN A 130 -17.31 14.54 6.86
N GLU A 131 -16.25 15.34 6.94
CA GLU A 131 -15.63 15.95 5.76
C GLU A 131 -14.78 14.94 5.00
N ILE A 132 -14.88 14.96 3.66
CA ILE A 132 -14.03 14.12 2.79
C ILE A 132 -12.75 14.89 2.46
N THR A 133 -11.68 14.59 3.18
CA THR A 133 -10.36 15.23 3.03
C THR A 133 -9.57 14.67 1.84
N ASN A 134 -8.44 15.30 1.52
CA ASN A 134 -7.52 14.78 0.51
C ASN A 134 -6.93 13.43 0.94
N GLU A 135 -6.64 13.28 2.24
CA GLU A 135 -6.16 12.05 2.85
C GLU A 135 -7.16 10.90 2.67
N CYS A 136 -8.47 11.17 2.73
CA CYS A 136 -9.49 10.17 2.37
C CYS A 136 -9.31 9.65 0.95
N LEU A 137 -9.03 10.51 -0.04
CA LEU A 137 -8.75 10.09 -1.40
C LEU A 137 -7.46 9.24 -1.45
N GLU A 138 -6.39 9.68 -0.80
CA GLU A 138 -5.13 8.93 -0.72
C GLU A 138 -5.34 7.51 -0.16
N TYR A 139 -5.96 7.40 1.01
CA TYR A 139 -6.23 6.13 1.68
C TYR A 139 -7.21 5.25 0.90
N SER A 140 -8.16 5.84 0.17
CA SER A 140 -9.12 5.08 -0.64
C SER A 140 -8.45 4.21 -1.71
N PHE A 141 -7.29 4.62 -2.23
CA PHE A 141 -6.50 3.81 -3.17
C PHE A 141 -5.84 2.60 -2.51
N ALA A 142 -5.54 2.66 -1.21
CA ALA A 142 -5.08 1.51 -0.44
C ALA A 142 -6.22 0.50 -0.23
N GLY A 143 -7.38 0.99 0.24
CA GLY A 143 -8.57 0.16 0.46
C GLY A 143 -9.15 -0.40 -0.83
N GLY A 144 -8.98 0.32 -1.94
CA GLY A 144 -9.28 -0.13 -3.29
C GLY A 144 -10.77 -0.32 -3.58
N ASN A 145 -11.63 0.31 -2.78
CA ASN A 145 -13.07 0.36 -3.00
C ASN A 145 -13.40 1.48 -3.99
N THR A 146 -13.85 1.12 -5.19
CA THR A 146 -14.10 2.07 -6.28
C THR A 146 -15.21 3.07 -5.97
N ASP A 147 -16.20 2.72 -5.15
CA ASP A 147 -17.29 3.62 -4.79
C ASP A 147 -16.77 4.76 -3.89
N ILE A 148 -15.94 4.42 -2.90
CA ILE A 148 -15.26 5.41 -2.05
C ILE A 148 -14.33 6.29 -2.88
N ILE A 149 -13.51 5.70 -3.76
CA ILE A 149 -12.60 6.45 -4.65
C ILE A 149 -13.39 7.46 -5.48
N ASN A 150 -14.47 7.03 -6.12
CA ASN A 150 -15.30 7.90 -6.95
C ASN A 150 -15.98 9.01 -6.14
N GLU A 151 -16.39 8.74 -4.89
CA GLU A 151 -16.94 9.76 -4.02
C GLU A 151 -15.88 10.80 -3.64
N CYS A 152 -14.68 10.35 -3.25
CA CYS A 152 -13.57 11.23 -2.88
C CYS A 152 -13.12 12.12 -4.05
N LEU A 153 -13.10 11.59 -5.28
CA LEU A 153 -12.75 12.34 -6.50
C LEU A 153 -13.72 13.47 -6.86
N LYS A 154 -14.91 13.54 -6.25
CA LYS A 154 -15.83 14.67 -6.44
C LYS A 154 -15.35 15.94 -5.74
N TYR A 155 -14.57 15.78 -4.67
CA TYR A 155 -14.15 16.88 -3.79
C TYR A 155 -12.64 17.12 -3.86
N ASN A 156 -11.85 16.09 -4.18
CA ASN A 156 -10.39 16.12 -4.14
C ASN A 156 -9.77 15.72 -5.49
N LYS A 157 -8.50 16.07 -5.68
CA LYS A 157 -7.72 15.75 -6.89
C LYS A 157 -6.62 14.74 -6.55
N ILE A 158 -6.26 13.94 -7.54
CA ILE A 158 -5.11 13.04 -7.42
C ILE A 158 -3.84 13.87 -7.24
N ASP A 159 -2.97 13.41 -6.36
CA ASP A 159 -1.68 14.00 -6.04
C ASP A 159 -0.59 12.92 -5.81
N SER A 160 0.56 13.36 -5.31
CA SER A 160 1.67 12.46 -4.97
C SER A 160 1.34 11.45 -3.85
N GLY A 161 0.44 11.79 -2.92
CA GLY A 161 -0.02 10.89 -1.87
C GLY A 161 -0.84 9.73 -2.45
N CYS A 162 -1.75 10.04 -3.36
CA CYS A 162 -2.51 9.04 -4.12
C CYS A 162 -1.57 8.10 -4.88
N PHE A 163 -0.56 8.64 -5.59
CA PHE A 163 0.44 7.83 -6.28
C PHE A 163 1.18 6.89 -5.34
N ARG A 164 1.61 7.39 -4.17
CA ARG A 164 2.29 6.59 -3.14
C ARG A 164 1.43 5.40 -2.70
N TYR A 165 0.14 5.61 -2.40
CA TYR A 165 -0.75 4.52 -1.98
C TYR A 165 -1.04 3.54 -3.11
N ILE A 166 -1.25 3.99 -4.34
CA ILE A 166 -1.46 3.11 -5.51
C ILE A 166 -0.25 2.19 -5.71
N VAL A 167 0.95 2.77 -5.75
CA VAL A 167 2.19 2.02 -6.01
C VAL A 167 2.58 1.14 -4.83
N GLY A 168 2.55 1.70 -3.61
CA GLY A 168 2.95 1.02 -2.39
C GLY A 168 2.07 -0.18 -2.05
N SER A 169 0.76 -0.08 -2.29
CA SER A 169 -0.20 -1.19 -2.13
C SER A 169 -0.16 -2.23 -3.23
N HIS A 170 0.59 -1.99 -4.32
CA HIS A 170 0.58 -2.80 -5.54
C HIS A 170 -0.79 -2.89 -6.22
N ASN A 171 -1.70 -1.94 -5.95
CA ASN A 171 -2.99 -1.82 -6.61
C ASN A 171 -2.85 -1.21 -8.01
N ASN A 172 -2.02 -1.84 -8.85
CA ASN A 172 -1.61 -1.35 -10.18
C ASN A 172 -2.77 -1.11 -11.15
N LYS A 173 -3.95 -1.72 -10.92
CA LYS A 173 -5.18 -1.38 -11.66
C LYS A 173 -5.53 0.11 -11.55
N PHE A 174 -5.23 0.73 -10.41
CA PHE A 174 -5.48 2.16 -10.22
C PHE A 174 -4.40 3.03 -10.87
N LEU A 175 -3.18 2.51 -11.06
CA LEU A 175 -2.18 3.18 -11.86
C LEU A 175 -2.60 3.22 -13.35
N GLU A 176 -3.14 2.11 -13.85
CA GLU A 176 -3.76 2.05 -15.19
C GLU A 176 -4.93 3.05 -15.29
N PHE A 177 -5.83 3.07 -14.29
CA PHE A 177 -6.95 4.02 -14.22
C PHE A 177 -6.53 5.49 -14.31
N ILE A 178 -5.52 5.92 -13.53
CA ILE A 178 -5.08 7.34 -13.57
C ILE A 178 -4.39 7.68 -14.89
N PHE A 179 -3.73 6.72 -15.54
CA PHE A 179 -3.13 6.94 -16.86
C PHE A 179 -4.18 7.03 -17.97
N GLU A 180 -5.19 6.18 -17.95
CA GLU A 180 -6.27 6.14 -18.94
C GLU A 180 -7.15 7.39 -18.89
N ARG A 181 -7.32 7.98 -17.70
CA ARG A 181 -8.09 9.21 -17.49
C ARG A 181 -7.25 10.49 -17.56
N ASP A 182 -5.97 10.37 -17.87
CA ASP A 182 -5.00 11.47 -17.91
C ASP A 182 -4.97 12.32 -16.63
N LEU A 183 -5.06 11.62 -15.48
CA LEU A 183 -5.01 12.21 -14.13
C LEU A 183 -3.62 12.14 -13.49
N PHE A 184 -2.62 11.68 -14.24
CA PHE A 184 -1.26 11.54 -13.75
C PHE A 184 -0.40 12.72 -14.21
N GLU A 185 0.26 13.36 -13.26
CA GLU A 185 1.28 14.38 -13.49
C GLU A 185 2.65 13.84 -13.09
N GLU A 186 3.69 14.18 -13.87
CA GLU A 186 5.06 13.68 -13.61
C GLU A 186 5.59 14.08 -12.23
N GLU A 187 5.11 15.19 -11.66
CA GLU A 187 5.45 15.64 -10.31
C GLU A 187 4.99 14.69 -9.20
N PHE A 188 4.02 13.82 -9.46
CA PHE A 188 3.57 12.81 -8.49
C PHE A 188 4.56 11.64 -8.36
N LEU A 189 5.51 11.53 -9.28
CA LEU A 189 6.44 10.40 -9.36
C LEU A 189 7.39 10.37 -8.17
N ASP A 190 7.05 9.54 -7.18
CA ASP A 190 7.95 9.17 -6.09
C ASP A 190 8.71 7.89 -6.47
N ILE A 191 10.01 8.03 -6.76
CA ILE A 191 10.86 6.90 -7.15
C ILE A 191 11.13 5.98 -5.94
N ASN A 192 11.22 6.56 -4.74
CA ASN A 192 11.55 5.80 -3.54
C ASN A 192 10.43 4.81 -3.21
N VAL A 193 9.16 5.21 -3.29
CA VAL A 193 8.05 4.27 -3.05
C VAL A 193 8.05 3.11 -4.06
N ILE A 194 8.41 3.35 -5.33
CA ILE A 194 8.49 2.28 -6.34
C ILE A 194 9.60 1.30 -5.97
N ILE A 195 10.80 1.80 -5.65
CA ILE A 195 11.97 0.98 -5.30
C ILE A 195 11.72 0.21 -3.99
N GLU A 196 11.21 0.85 -2.95
CA GLU A 196 10.98 0.22 -1.64
C GLU A 196 9.90 -0.87 -1.70
N SER A 197 8.80 -0.58 -2.41
CA SER A 197 7.73 -1.56 -2.65
C SER A 197 8.16 -2.64 -3.65
N GLN A 198 9.22 -2.40 -4.43
CA GLN A 198 9.67 -3.26 -5.53
C GLN A 198 8.51 -3.60 -6.48
N ASN A 199 7.67 -2.61 -6.79
CA ASN A 199 6.51 -2.79 -7.64
C ASN A 199 6.92 -2.80 -9.12
N LEU A 200 7.39 -3.96 -9.59
CA LEU A 200 7.86 -4.14 -10.97
C LEU A 200 6.76 -3.87 -12.01
N LYS A 201 5.49 -4.15 -11.68
CA LYS A 201 4.37 -3.87 -12.58
C LYS A 201 4.18 -2.36 -12.75
N ALA A 202 4.33 -1.55 -11.71
CA ALA A 202 4.33 -0.09 -11.83
C ALA A 202 5.45 0.42 -12.74
N VAL A 203 6.66 -0.15 -12.64
CA VAL A 203 7.78 0.17 -13.54
C VAL A 203 7.41 -0.06 -15.00
N PHE A 204 6.78 -1.19 -15.32
CA PHE A 204 6.35 -1.50 -16.69
C PHE A 204 5.21 -0.60 -17.18
N LEU A 205 4.29 -0.23 -16.30
CA LEU A 205 3.21 0.71 -16.63
C LEU A 205 3.77 2.11 -16.93
N LEU A 206 4.68 2.60 -16.10
CA LEU A 206 5.39 3.87 -16.34
C LEU A 206 6.20 3.83 -17.63
N TYR A 207 6.92 2.72 -17.90
CA TYR A 207 7.64 2.55 -19.17
C TYR A 207 6.73 2.63 -20.39
N LYS A 208 5.54 2.04 -20.29
CA LYS A 208 4.52 2.07 -21.35
C LYS A 208 3.91 3.46 -21.52
N LYS A 209 3.69 4.20 -20.43
CA LYS A 209 3.17 5.59 -20.46
C LYS A 209 4.21 6.52 -21.08
N ASP A 210 5.43 6.52 -20.57
CA ASP A 210 6.57 7.24 -21.14
C ASP A 210 7.90 6.65 -20.65
N LYS A 211 8.71 6.16 -21.60
CA LYS A 211 10.02 5.55 -21.34
C LYS A 211 10.95 6.47 -20.54
N ARG A 212 10.84 7.79 -20.73
CA ARG A 212 11.67 8.80 -20.05
C ARG A 212 11.50 8.77 -18.52
N LEU A 213 10.33 8.37 -18.04
CA LEU A 213 10.03 8.29 -16.60
C LEU A 213 10.90 7.27 -15.87
N ILE A 214 11.37 6.23 -16.57
CA ILE A 214 12.14 5.12 -15.98
C ILE A 214 13.65 5.28 -16.18
N MET A 215 14.07 5.87 -17.31
CA MET A 215 15.49 5.88 -17.72
C MET A 215 16.47 6.37 -16.64
N PRO A 216 16.17 7.40 -15.82
CA PRO A 216 17.10 7.89 -14.81
C PRO A 216 17.43 6.88 -13.70
N TRP A 217 16.53 5.96 -13.40
CA TRP A 217 16.63 5.06 -12.24
C TRP A 217 16.41 3.58 -12.57
N ARG A 218 16.33 3.22 -13.86
CA ARG A 218 16.16 1.84 -14.37
C ARG A 218 17.08 0.80 -13.72
N ALA A 219 18.29 1.19 -13.33
CA ALA A 219 19.27 0.30 -12.69
C ALA A 219 18.80 -0.26 -11.34
N ALA A 220 17.83 0.40 -10.68
CA ALA A 220 17.20 -0.12 -9.47
C ALA A 220 16.35 -1.39 -9.72
N PHE A 221 15.97 -1.65 -10.98
CA PHE A 221 15.21 -2.81 -11.41
C PHE A 221 15.97 -3.55 -12.52
N PRO A 222 16.81 -4.54 -12.18
CA PRO A 222 17.60 -5.27 -13.17
C PRO A 222 16.78 -5.87 -14.30
N GLN A 223 15.51 -6.21 -14.05
CA GLN A 223 14.55 -6.72 -15.03
C GLN A 223 14.29 -5.74 -16.18
N THR A 224 14.57 -4.45 -16.01
CA THR A 224 14.43 -3.44 -17.08
C THR A 224 15.52 -3.55 -18.14
N PHE A 225 16.67 -4.15 -17.82
CA PHE A 225 17.78 -4.28 -18.79
C PHE A 225 17.39 -5.13 -19.99
N ASP A 226 16.67 -6.23 -19.78
CA ASP A 226 16.24 -7.10 -20.86
C ASP A 226 15.27 -6.39 -21.82
N ILE A 227 14.35 -5.58 -21.27
CA ILE A 227 13.39 -4.81 -22.06
C ILE A 227 14.10 -3.77 -22.93
N ILE A 228 15.02 -3.00 -22.32
CA ILE A 228 15.74 -1.94 -23.02
C ILE A 228 16.69 -2.53 -24.06
N LYS A 229 17.36 -3.64 -23.73
CA LYS A 229 18.26 -4.34 -24.65
C LYS A 229 17.51 -4.90 -25.86
N ASN A 230 16.32 -5.47 -25.65
CA ASN A 230 15.49 -6.01 -26.74
C ASN A 230 14.92 -4.92 -27.66
N GLU A 231 14.76 -3.68 -27.18
CA GLU A 231 14.35 -2.55 -28.04
C GLU A 231 15.52 -1.86 -28.75
N LEU A 232 16.71 -1.81 -28.15
CA LEU A 232 17.92 -1.25 -28.75
C LEU A 232 18.57 -2.17 -29.80
N LEU A 233 18.29 -3.47 -29.72
CA LEU A 233 18.63 -4.46 -30.74
C LEU A 233 17.36 -4.77 -31.54
N PRO A 234 17.02 -3.99 -32.59
CA PRO A 234 15.96 -4.43 -33.48
C PRO A 234 16.34 -5.81 -34.00
N SER A 235 15.42 -6.77 -33.82
CA SER A 235 15.51 -8.10 -34.42
C SER A 235 16.01 -7.96 -35.85
N ASN A 236 17.08 -8.69 -36.16
CA ASN A 236 17.74 -8.73 -37.47
C ASN A 236 16.74 -8.44 -38.59
N ARG A 237 16.77 -7.21 -39.11
CA ARG A 237 16.23 -6.93 -40.43
C ARG A 237 17.03 -7.84 -41.35
N THR A 238 16.36 -8.85 -41.91
CA THR A 238 16.81 -9.52 -43.11
C THR A 238 17.24 -8.44 -44.10
N SER A 239 18.55 -8.31 -44.29
CA SER A 239 19.12 -7.51 -45.37
C SER A 239 18.76 -8.22 -46.67
N PRO A 240 17.98 -7.62 -47.59
CA PRO A 240 17.86 -8.13 -48.94
C PRO A 240 18.98 -7.53 -49.78
N PHE A 241 20.23 -7.71 -49.38
CA PHE A 241 21.39 -7.30 -50.19
C PHE A 241 22.57 -8.24 -49.92
N PHE A 242 22.52 -9.41 -50.53
CA PHE A 242 23.66 -9.95 -51.27
C PHE A 242 23.13 -10.57 -52.57
N LYS A 243 23.82 -10.21 -53.66
CA LYS A 243 23.63 -10.69 -55.03
C LYS A 243 23.72 -12.20 -55.13
#